data_AF-A0A2E8JW11-F1
#
_entry.id   AF-A0A2E8JW11-F1
#
_cell.length_a   1.000
_cell.length_b   1.000
_cell.length_c   1.000
_cell.angle_alpha   90.00
_cell.angle_beta   90.00
_cell.angle_gamma   90.00
#
_symmetry.space_group_name_H-M   'P 1'
#
loop_
_entity.id
_entity.type
_entity.pdbx_description
1 polymer ?
#
loop_
_entity_poly.entity_id
_entity_poly.type
_entity_poly.pdbx_seq_one_letter_code
_entity_poly.pdbx_strand_id
1 'polypeptide(L)'
;MAPIWPFKKKQEVLEVDEEPPPTISYKKGEDPNARPATTTVDASAYKDALALFGGGSSNVEAASDQSVNYDGVAEPAGNSTVAKESQPVKEESFTWVHHTDGYHYKKNADGSFEPTPHSKNADGSYVPYA
;
A
#
# COMPACT_ATOMS: atom_id res chain seq x y z
N MET A 1 38.05 -2.17 -56.66
CA MET A 1 36.83 -1.34 -56.51
C MET A 1 36.43 -1.36 -55.04
N ALA A 2 36.27 -0.20 -54.40
CA ALA A 2 35.84 -0.15 -52.99
C ALA A 2 34.29 -0.25 -52.92
N PRO A 3 33.73 -1.06 -51.99
CA PRO A 3 32.29 -1.21 -51.87
C PRO A 3 31.63 0.09 -51.38
N ILE A 4 30.55 0.50 -52.06
CA ILE A 4 29.77 1.70 -51.74
C ILE A 4 28.86 1.37 -50.56
N TRP A 5 29.14 1.92 -49.39
CA TRP A 5 28.29 1.78 -48.21
C TRP A 5 27.17 2.84 -48.26
N PRO A 6 25.90 2.49 -47.93
CA PRO A 6 24.75 3.38 -48.06
C PRO A 6 24.62 4.41 -46.93
N PHE A 7 25.66 4.59 -46.11
CA PHE A 7 25.67 5.62 -45.08
C PHE A 7 26.07 6.94 -45.75
N LYS A 8 25.06 7.74 -46.09
CA LYS A 8 25.23 9.13 -46.54
C LYS A 8 26.15 9.88 -45.59
N LYS A 9 27.16 10.54 -46.15
CA LYS A 9 28.15 11.33 -45.42
C LYS A 9 27.45 12.44 -44.64
N LYS A 10 27.66 12.43 -43.32
CA LYS A 10 27.51 13.51 -42.33
C LYS A 10 26.37 14.50 -42.59
N GLN A 11 25.22 14.21 -41.99
CA GLN A 11 24.19 15.20 -41.73
C GLN A 11 24.75 16.18 -40.69
N GLU A 12 24.83 17.47 -41.03
CA GLU A 12 25.14 18.54 -40.07
C GLU A 12 24.13 18.44 -38.93
N VAL A 13 24.65 18.26 -37.71
CA VAL A 13 23.85 18.30 -36.49
C VAL A 13 23.39 19.75 -36.37
N LEU A 14 22.10 19.98 -36.63
CA LEU A 14 21.45 21.23 -36.27
C LEU A 14 21.66 21.39 -34.75
N GLU A 15 22.48 22.36 -34.36
CA GLU A 15 22.56 22.82 -32.98
C GLU A 15 21.18 23.40 -32.65
N VAL A 16 20.35 22.55 -32.05
CA VAL A 16 19.10 22.97 -31.44
C VAL A 16 19.50 23.84 -30.26
N ASP A 17 19.17 25.13 -30.34
CA ASP A 17 19.39 26.12 -29.29
C ASP A 17 18.41 25.81 -28.14
N GLU A 18 18.73 24.76 -27.38
CA GLU A 18 17.94 24.34 -26.23
C GLU A 18 18.34 25.22 -25.04
N GLU A 19 17.41 26.08 -24.60
CA GLU A 19 17.63 26.92 -23.42
C GLU A 19 18.03 26.04 -22.23
N PRO A 20 19.06 26.42 -21.45
CA PRO A 20 19.53 25.60 -20.35
C PRO A 20 18.39 25.41 -19.33
N PRO A 21 18.27 24.21 -18.74
CA PRO A 21 17.20 23.91 -17.81
C PRO A 21 17.26 24.86 -16.61
N PRO A 22 16.10 25.25 -16.06
CA PRO A 22 16.05 26.15 -14.91
C PRO A 22 16.78 25.54 -13.71
N THR A 23 17.56 26.34 -13.01
CA THR A 23 18.27 25.93 -11.80
C THR A 23 17.30 25.58 -10.69
N ILE A 24 17.24 24.31 -10.30
CA ILE A 24 16.46 23.85 -9.15
C ILE A 24 17.19 24.26 -7.86
N SER A 25 16.62 25.21 -7.13
CA SER A 25 17.18 25.69 -5.87
C SER A 25 16.51 25.00 -4.69
N TYR A 26 17.24 24.17 -3.95
CA TYR A 26 16.73 23.53 -2.74
C TYR A 26 17.00 24.41 -1.51
N LYS A 27 15.93 24.90 -0.86
CA LYS A 27 16.02 25.56 0.45
C LYS A 27 16.06 24.47 1.52
N LYS A 28 17.10 24.46 2.35
CA LYS A 28 17.25 23.48 3.44
C LYS A 28 16.09 23.65 4.44
N GLY A 29 15.14 22.71 4.43
CA GLY A 29 13.96 22.69 5.31
C GLY A 29 12.61 22.85 4.59
N GLU A 30 12.60 23.09 3.27
CA GLU A 30 11.37 23.12 2.47
C GLU A 30 11.20 21.75 1.79
N ASP A 31 10.16 21.01 2.15
CA ASP A 31 9.80 19.76 1.48
C ASP A 31 9.15 20.10 0.13
N PRO A 32 9.76 19.71 -1.01
CA PRO A 32 9.22 20.01 -2.34
C PRO A 32 7.87 19.33 -2.61
N ASN A 33 7.48 18.33 -1.81
CA ASN A 33 6.18 17.66 -1.87
C ASN A 33 5.19 18.15 -0.80
N ALA A 34 5.56 19.11 0.04
CA ALA A 34 4.63 19.66 1.02
C ALA A 34 3.49 20.38 0.30
N ARG A 35 2.28 19.83 0.41
CA ARG A 35 1.07 20.56 0.03
C ARG A 35 1.00 21.83 0.89
N PRO A 36 0.65 22.99 0.30
CA PRO A 36 0.45 24.20 1.08
C PRO A 36 -0.61 23.92 2.15
N ALA A 37 -0.36 24.39 3.37
CA ALA A 37 -1.33 24.27 4.46
C ALA A 37 -2.60 25.05 4.07
N THR A 38 -3.63 24.35 3.61
CA THR A 38 -4.93 24.95 3.34
C THR A 38 -5.58 25.29 4.67
N THR A 39 -5.45 26.55 5.10
CA THR A 39 -6.01 27.06 6.36
C THR A 39 -7.54 27.13 6.36
N THR A 40 -8.17 26.97 5.19
CA THR A 40 -9.63 26.99 5.05
C THR A 40 -10.15 25.56 5.13
N VAL A 41 -10.54 25.13 6.33
CA VAL A 41 -11.41 23.97 6.49
C VAL A 41 -12.79 24.41 6.01
N ASP A 42 -13.17 23.99 4.80
CA ASP A 42 -14.51 24.20 4.31
C ASP A 42 -15.48 23.43 5.20
N ALA A 43 -16.36 24.15 5.89
CA ALA A 43 -17.34 23.56 6.82
C ALA A 43 -18.26 22.55 6.11
N SER A 44 -18.48 22.72 4.81
CA SER A 44 -19.21 21.74 3.99
C SER A 44 -18.40 20.46 3.81
N ALA A 45 -17.11 20.56 3.48
CA ALA A 45 -16.21 19.41 3.36
C ALA A 45 -16.04 18.66 4.67
N TYR A 46 -16.04 19.36 5.82
CA TYR A 46 -16.02 18.73 7.14
C TYR A 46 -17.30 17.92 7.40
N LYS A 47 -18.48 18.45 7.05
CA LYS A 47 -19.74 17.72 7.18
C LYS A 47 -19.82 16.51 6.25
N ASP A 48 -19.35 16.64 5.01
CA ASP A 48 -19.32 15.53 4.06
C ASP A 48 -18.37 14.42 4.50
N ALA A 49 -17.21 14.77 5.07
CA ALA A 49 -16.28 13.80 5.64
C ALA A 49 -16.89 13.05 6.84
N LEU A 50 -17.63 13.76 7.71
CA LEU A 50 -18.37 13.12 8.81
C LEU A 50 -19.47 12.19 8.30
N ALA A 51 -20.12 12.50 7.17
CA ALA A 51 -21.11 11.63 6.55
C ALA A 51 -20.49 10.43 5.81
N LEU A 52 -19.28 10.60 5.25
CA LEU A 52 -18.55 9.55 4.56
C LEU A 52 -17.96 8.52 5.54
N PHE A 53 -17.46 8.98 6.70
CA PHE A 53 -16.82 8.13 7.68
C PHE A 53 -17.74 7.71 8.83
N GLY A 54 -18.75 8.50 9.17
CA GLY A 54 -19.82 8.08 10.06
C GLY A 54 -20.74 7.12 9.29
N GLY A 55 -20.90 5.89 9.76
CA GLY A 55 -21.61 4.80 9.08
C GLY A 55 -23.13 5.01 8.90
N GLY A 56 -23.59 6.20 8.50
CA GLY A 56 -24.98 6.57 8.26
C GLY A 56 -25.85 6.67 9.52
N SER A 57 -25.32 6.28 10.68
CA SER A 57 -26.00 6.31 11.97
C SER A 57 -25.83 7.67 12.64
N SER A 58 -26.93 8.35 12.96
CA SER A 58 -26.94 9.54 13.83
C SER A 58 -26.78 9.20 15.32
N ASN A 59 -26.80 7.91 15.68
CA ASN A 59 -26.50 7.45 17.03
C ASN A 59 -25.01 7.18 17.17
N VAL A 60 -24.38 7.91 18.09
CA VAL A 60 -23.06 7.60 18.62
C VAL A 60 -23.29 6.84 19.93
N GLU A 61 -23.20 5.52 19.89
CA GLU A 61 -23.18 4.72 21.11
C GLU A 61 -21.84 4.94 21.82
N ALA A 62 -21.88 5.26 23.11
CA ALA A 62 -20.66 5.37 23.90
C ALA A 62 -19.92 4.02 23.86
N ALA A 63 -18.63 4.04 23.54
CA ALA A 63 -17.82 2.84 23.52
C ALA A 63 -17.91 2.15 24.89
N SER A 64 -18.32 0.87 24.88
CA SER A 64 -18.41 0.07 26.09
C SER A 64 -17.02 -0.06 26.70
N ASP A 65 -16.91 0.25 28.00
CA ASP A 65 -15.65 0.18 28.74
C ASP A 65 -15.06 -1.23 28.64
N GLN A 66 -14.02 -1.38 27.81
CA GLN A 66 -13.33 -2.65 27.62
C GLN A 66 -12.37 -2.95 28.79
N SER A 67 -12.14 -2.00 29.71
CA SER A 67 -11.19 -2.19 30.81
C SER A 67 -11.64 -3.30 31.78
N VAL A 68 -12.95 -3.50 31.93
CA VAL A 68 -13.51 -4.58 32.79
C VAL A 68 -13.24 -5.97 32.23
N ASN A 69 -13.06 -6.09 30.92
CA ASN A 69 -12.74 -7.35 30.23
C ASN A 69 -11.23 -7.56 30.07
N TYR A 70 -10.41 -6.61 30.50
CA TYR A 70 -8.97 -6.64 30.32
C TYR A 70 -8.29 -7.35 31.51
N ASP A 71 -8.05 -8.65 31.40
CA ASP A 71 -7.38 -9.51 32.40
C ASP A 71 -5.84 -9.37 32.40
N GLY A 72 -5.30 -8.26 31.90
CA GLY A 72 -3.87 -7.93 32.04
C GLY A 72 -2.89 -8.80 31.24
N VAL A 73 -3.33 -9.70 30.36
CA VAL A 73 -2.41 -10.42 29.45
C VAL A 73 -2.07 -9.51 28.26
N ALA A 74 -1.13 -8.61 28.47
CA ALA A 74 -0.34 -8.06 27.36
C ALA A 74 0.63 -9.16 26.93
N GLU A 75 0.43 -9.76 25.75
CA GLU A 75 1.48 -10.58 25.16
C GLU A 75 2.74 -9.70 25.01
N PRO A 76 3.89 -10.10 25.56
CA PRO A 76 5.12 -9.37 25.30
C PRO A 76 5.39 -9.45 23.80
N ALA A 77 5.73 -8.30 23.21
CA ALA A 77 6.37 -8.25 21.90
C ALA A 77 7.68 -9.08 21.97
N GLY A 78 7.59 -10.35 21.60
CA GLY A 78 8.70 -11.29 21.73
C GLY A 78 8.28 -12.72 21.44
N ASN A 79 8.47 -13.13 20.19
CA ASN A 79 8.80 -14.50 19.80
C ASN A 79 7.90 -15.64 20.36
N SER A 80 6.64 -15.66 19.95
CA SER A 80 5.79 -16.85 20.07
C SER A 80 5.81 -17.64 18.76
N THR A 81 6.82 -18.49 18.60
CA THR A 81 6.72 -19.70 17.76
C THR A 81 5.71 -20.64 18.41
N VAL A 82 4.42 -20.36 18.23
CA VAL A 82 3.37 -21.35 18.49
C VAL A 82 3.08 -21.99 17.15
N ALA A 83 3.65 -23.19 16.95
CA ALA A 83 3.20 -24.11 15.94
C ALA A 83 1.69 -24.33 16.17
N LYS A 84 0.86 -23.57 15.46
CA LYS A 84 -0.58 -23.78 15.45
C LYS A 84 -0.85 -24.98 14.56
N GLU A 85 -0.79 -26.11 15.24
CA GLU A 85 -1.25 -27.41 14.82
C GLU A 85 -2.56 -27.29 14.04
N SER A 86 -2.52 -27.93 12.87
CA SER A 86 -3.60 -28.14 11.92
C SER A 86 -4.93 -28.45 12.62
N GLN A 87 -5.80 -27.44 12.76
CA GLN A 87 -7.19 -27.65 13.15
C GLN A 87 -8.10 -27.62 11.92
N PRO A 88 -9.19 -28.41 11.94
CA PRO A 88 -9.81 -28.95 10.75
C PRO A 88 -10.52 -27.87 9.94
N VAL A 89 -10.38 -28.03 8.63
CA VAL A 89 -10.99 -27.27 7.54
C VAL A 89 -12.49 -27.11 7.79
N LYS A 90 -12.88 -26.01 8.41
CA LYS A 90 -14.18 -25.41 8.15
C LYS A 90 -14.02 -24.83 6.74
N GLU A 91 -14.82 -25.31 5.80
CA GLU A 91 -14.84 -24.85 4.41
C GLU A 91 -15.35 -23.40 4.33
N GLU A 92 -14.61 -22.49 4.94
CA GLU A 92 -14.78 -21.06 4.74
C GLU A 92 -14.17 -20.77 3.38
N SER A 93 -14.99 -20.32 2.44
CA SER A 93 -14.60 -20.03 1.08
C SER A 93 -13.60 -18.87 1.08
N PHE A 94 -12.30 -19.20 1.08
CA PHE A 94 -11.24 -18.21 0.96
C PHE A 94 -10.75 -18.11 -0.47
N THR A 95 -10.31 -16.92 -0.86
CA THR A 95 -9.71 -16.64 -2.17
C THR A 95 -8.30 -16.13 -1.99
N TRP A 96 -7.37 -16.59 -2.82
CA TRP A 96 -6.02 -16.07 -2.85
C TRP A 96 -5.95 -14.78 -3.63
N VAL A 97 -5.39 -13.74 -3.03
CA VAL A 97 -5.20 -12.43 -3.67
C VAL A 97 -3.71 -12.13 -3.72
N HIS A 98 -3.19 -11.88 -4.94
CA HIS A 98 -1.83 -11.41 -5.14
C HIS A 98 -1.74 -9.91 -4.80
N HIS A 99 -0.77 -9.52 -3.99
CA HIS A 99 -0.57 -8.14 -3.55
C HIS A 99 0.68 -7.52 -4.22
N THR A 100 0.90 -6.22 -4.06
CA THR A 100 1.99 -5.48 -4.77
C THR A 100 3.39 -5.82 -4.26
N ASP A 101 3.48 -6.44 -3.10
CA ASP A 101 4.72 -6.92 -2.45
C ASP A 101 5.22 -8.26 -3.02
N GLY A 102 4.49 -8.89 -3.94
CA GLY A 102 4.84 -10.17 -4.56
C GLY A 102 4.38 -11.40 -3.77
N TYR A 103 3.66 -11.20 -2.66
CA TYR A 103 3.05 -12.28 -1.88
C TYR A 103 1.57 -12.43 -2.17
N HIS A 104 1.03 -13.56 -1.75
CA HIS A 104 -0.39 -13.87 -1.79
C HIS A 104 -0.94 -13.91 -0.37
N TYR A 105 -2.12 -13.34 -0.21
CA TYR A 105 -2.83 -13.31 1.06
C TYR A 105 -4.13 -14.07 0.92
N LYS A 106 -4.54 -14.78 1.98
CA LYS A 106 -5.84 -15.43 2.04
C LYS A 106 -6.88 -14.37 2.39
N LYS A 107 -7.81 -14.13 1.46
CA LYS A 107 -8.99 -13.31 1.69
C LYS A 107 -10.15 -14.21 2.09
N ASN A 108 -10.69 -13.97 3.27
CA ASN A 108 -11.82 -14.70 3.84
C ASN A 108 -13.16 -14.19 3.25
N ALA A 109 -14.25 -14.92 3.50
CA ALA A 109 -15.58 -14.59 2.95
C ALA A 109 -16.19 -13.29 3.52
N ASP A 110 -15.75 -12.88 4.71
CA ASP A 110 -16.04 -11.58 5.34
C ASP A 110 -15.27 -10.42 4.70
N GLY A 111 -14.35 -10.71 3.78
CA GLY A 111 -13.48 -9.74 3.13
C GLY A 111 -12.21 -9.42 3.91
N SER A 112 -12.03 -10.01 5.10
CA SER A 112 -10.82 -9.88 5.91
C SER A 112 -9.64 -10.61 5.27
N PHE A 113 -8.43 -10.18 5.59
CA PHE A 113 -7.19 -10.80 5.11
C PHE A 113 -6.41 -11.40 6.28
N GLU A 114 -5.90 -12.61 6.06
CA GLU A 114 -4.90 -13.20 6.94
C GLU A 114 -3.60 -12.39 6.85
N PRO A 115 -2.98 -11.99 7.98
CA PRO A 115 -1.74 -11.21 7.97
C PRO A 115 -0.52 -12.01 7.51
N THR A 116 -0.65 -13.34 7.40
CA THR A 116 0.44 -14.24 7.02
C THR A 116 0.68 -14.18 5.50
N PRO A 117 1.84 -13.69 5.04
CA PRO A 117 2.18 -13.70 3.62
C PRO A 117 2.43 -15.12 3.13
N HIS A 118 2.03 -15.44 1.89
CA HIS A 118 2.30 -16.73 1.25
C HIS A 118 2.96 -16.55 -0.11
N SER A 119 3.86 -17.46 -0.47
CA SER A 119 4.43 -17.56 -1.81
C SER A 119 3.73 -18.67 -2.61
N LYS A 120 3.61 -18.48 -3.92
CA LYS A 120 3.05 -19.49 -4.83
C LYS A 120 4.17 -20.31 -5.45
N ASN A 121 4.17 -21.61 -5.23
CA ASN A 121 5.13 -22.54 -5.84
C ASN A 121 4.81 -22.79 -7.31
N ALA A 122 5.76 -23.40 -8.03
CA ALA A 122 5.58 -23.85 -9.41
C ALA A 122 4.40 -24.83 -9.56
N ASP A 123 4.12 -25.64 -8.53
CA ASP A 123 2.99 -26.58 -8.48
C ASP A 123 1.63 -25.89 -8.21
N GLY A 124 1.63 -24.55 -8.05
CA GLY A 124 0.44 -23.76 -7.75
C GLY A 124 -0.01 -23.81 -6.28
N SER A 125 0.70 -24.54 -5.42
CA SER A 125 0.49 -24.55 -3.97
C SER A 125 0.97 -23.24 -3.33
N TYR A 126 0.37 -22.87 -2.20
CA TYR A 126 0.76 -21.69 -1.43
C TYR A 126 1.45 -22.10 -0.13
N VAL A 127 2.63 -21.54 0.12
CA VAL A 127 3.44 -21.81 1.33
C VAL A 127 3.68 -20.51 2.08
N PRO A 128 3.46 -20.45 3.40
CA PRO A 128 3.71 -19.24 4.18
C PRO A 128 5.16 -18.80 4.05
N TYR A 129 5.37 -17.51 3.83
CA TYR A 129 6.69 -16.90 3.85
C TYR A 129 7.07 -16.68 5.33
N ALA A 130 7.99 -17.51 5.82
CA ALA A 130 8.50 -17.50 7.20
C ALA A 130 9.86 -16.79 7.27
#